data_AF-A0A920LCL2-F1
#
_entry.id   AF-A0A920LCL2-F1
#
_cell.length_a   1.000
_cell.length_b   1.000
_cell.length_c   1.000
_cell.angle_alpha   90.00
_cell.angle_beta   90.00
_cell.angle_gamma   90.00
#
_symmetry.space_group_name_H-M   'P 1'
#
loop_
_entity.id
_entity.type
_entity.pdbx_description
1 polymer ?
#
loop_
_entity_poly.entity_id
_entity_poly.type
_entity_poly.pdbx_seq_one_letter_code
_entity_poly.pdbx_strand_id
1 'polypeptide(L)'
;MQNLFQNTEVAYDLKKTSQIRKSIFLFSLITKRFLVKILSAVTLFFLKLGFPIKWLLKATIYEQFCGGVSISECSDIIKRMKKKNVFSILDYSIESLQNEKDFDNAFEKKLTIIKLSQENDMPFSVFKPTSLGSYKLLRKSHPKKF
;
A
#
# COMPACT_ATOMS: atom_id res chain seq x y z
N MET A 1 16.66 -1.50 32.31
CA MET A 1 15.92 -0.65 31.36
C MET A 1 15.27 -1.58 30.34
N GLN A 2 13.93 -1.68 30.27
CA GLN A 2 13.30 -2.43 29.18
C GLN A 2 13.74 -1.81 27.85
N ASN A 3 14.22 -2.63 26.91
CA ASN A 3 14.65 -2.14 25.61
C ASN A 3 13.41 -1.64 24.85
N LEU A 4 13.39 -0.35 24.51
CA LEU A 4 12.28 0.32 23.81
C LEU A 4 11.84 -0.44 22.55
N PHE A 5 12.78 -1.13 21.87
CA PHE A 5 12.51 -1.87 20.64
C PHE A 5 12.05 -3.32 20.86
N GLN A 6 12.06 -3.83 22.09
CA GLN A 6 11.65 -5.20 22.40
C GLN A 6 10.26 -5.31 23.01
N ASN A 7 9.60 -4.18 23.30
CA ASN A 7 8.25 -4.18 23.84
C ASN A 7 7.22 -4.39 22.70
N THR A 8 6.88 -5.66 22.46
CA THR A 8 5.92 -6.05 21.42
C THR A 8 4.48 -5.69 21.79
N GLU A 9 4.15 -5.59 23.08
CA GLU A 9 2.83 -5.15 23.53
C GLU A 9 2.54 -3.73 23.03
N VAL A 10 3.47 -2.80 23.24
CA VAL A 10 3.36 -1.43 22.72
C VAL A 10 3.40 -1.40 21.19
N ALA A 11 4.26 -2.21 20.56
CA ALA A 11 4.38 -2.25 19.10
C ALA A 11 3.10 -2.74 18.38
N TYR A 12 2.33 -3.63 19.01
CA TYR A 12 1.13 -4.22 18.43
C TYR A 12 -0.18 -3.76 19.08
N ASP A 13 -0.14 -2.73 19.93
CA ASP A 13 -1.31 -2.19 20.65
C ASP A 13 -2.49 -1.76 19.74
N LEU A 14 -2.20 -1.42 18.48
CA LEU A 14 -3.23 -1.12 17.47
C LEU A 14 -3.83 -2.35 16.76
N LYS A 15 -3.39 -3.57 17.11
CA LYS A 15 -3.77 -4.82 16.45
C LYS A 15 -4.38 -5.80 17.46
N LYS A 16 -5.42 -6.51 17.02
CA LYS A 16 -5.97 -7.65 17.78
C LYS A 16 -5.07 -8.89 17.61
N THR A 17 -5.06 -9.78 18.59
CA THR A 17 -4.35 -11.07 18.52
C THR A 17 -4.71 -11.88 17.27
N SER A 18 -5.98 -11.84 16.84
CA SER A 18 -6.42 -12.49 15.60
C SER A 18 -5.74 -11.91 14.35
N GLN A 19 -5.55 -10.59 14.30
CA GLN A 19 -4.86 -9.92 13.20
C GLN A 19 -3.37 -10.29 13.19
N ILE A 20 -2.73 -10.36 14.37
CA ILE A 20 -1.32 -10.75 14.49
C ILE A 20 -1.11 -12.20 14.01
N ARG A 21 -1.97 -13.14 14.45
CA ARG A 21 -1.92 -14.55 13.99
C ARG A 21 -2.10 -14.67 12.48
N LYS A 22 -3.03 -13.88 11.92
CA LYS A 22 -3.26 -13.79 10.48
C LYS A 22 -2.04 -13.25 9.73
N SER A 23 -1.39 -12.20 10.26
CA SER A 23 -0.14 -11.67 9.70
C SER A 23 0.95 -12.75 9.67
N ILE A 24 1.15 -13.47 10.78
CA ILE A 24 2.15 -14.55 10.87
C ILE A 24 1.87 -15.64 9.82
N PHE A 25 0.62 -16.07 9.70
CA PHE A 25 0.23 -17.04 8.69
C PHE A 25 0.52 -16.53 7.26
N LEU A 26 0.13 -15.29 6.97
CA LEU A 26 0.33 -14.68 5.64
C LEU A 26 1.83 -14.55 5.31
N PHE A 27 2.66 -14.08 6.24
CA PHE A 27 4.10 -13.99 6.03
C PHE A 27 4.75 -15.37 5.84
N SER A 28 4.34 -16.38 6.63
CA SER A 28 4.80 -17.77 6.45
C SER A 28 4.40 -18.37 5.10
N LEU A 29 3.26 -17.93 4.54
CA LEU A 29 2.84 -18.32 3.19
C LEU A 29 3.68 -17.62 2.12
N ILE A 30 3.92 -16.31 2.25
CA ILE A 30 4.63 -15.51 1.24
C ILE A 30 6.12 -15.89 1.16
N THR A 31 6.74 -16.37 2.24
CA THR A 31 8.13 -16.87 2.20
C THR A 31 8.27 -18.15 1.36
N LYS A 32 7.18 -18.90 1.13
CA LYS A 32 7.19 -20.13 0.32
C LYS A 32 7.04 -19.81 -1.17
N ARG A 33 8.16 -19.58 -1.85
CA ARG A 33 8.22 -19.19 -3.28
C ARG A 33 7.36 -20.05 -4.21
N PHE A 34 7.35 -21.38 -4.02
CA PHE A 34 6.54 -22.29 -4.84
C PHE A 34 5.04 -22.03 -4.68
N LEU A 35 4.58 -21.87 -3.44
CA LEU A 35 3.17 -21.62 -3.13
C LEU A 35 2.72 -20.25 -3.65
N VAL A 36 3.56 -19.22 -3.48
CA VAL A 36 3.29 -17.88 -4.03
C VAL A 36 3.12 -17.91 -5.54
N LYS A 37 3.98 -18.65 -6.26
CA LYS A 37 3.87 -18.77 -7.73
C LYS A 37 2.52 -19.38 -8.15
N ILE A 38 2.12 -20.49 -7.51
CA ILE A 38 0.84 -21.16 -7.81
C ILE A 38 -0.32 -20.23 -7.51
N LEU A 39 -0.38 -19.68 -6.29
CA LEU A 39 -1.49 -18.82 -5.87
C LEU A 39 -1.60 -17.57 -6.74
N SER A 40 -0.48 -16.99 -7.18
CA SER A 40 -0.48 -15.84 -8.09
C SER A 40 -1.06 -16.21 -9.46
N ALA A 41 -0.66 -17.35 -10.02
CA ALA A 41 -1.18 -17.81 -11.32
C ALA A 41 -2.69 -18.10 -11.25
N VAL A 42 -3.13 -18.80 -10.20
CA VAL A 42 -4.55 -19.10 -9.93
C VAL A 42 -5.36 -17.82 -9.74
N THR A 43 -4.85 -16.87 -8.95
CA THR A 43 -5.50 -15.56 -8.74
C THR A 43 -5.68 -14.82 -10.06
N LEU A 44 -4.63 -14.76 -10.89
CA LEU A 44 -4.69 -14.09 -12.19
C LEU A 44 -5.69 -14.77 -13.13
N PHE A 45 -5.75 -16.09 -13.12
CA PHE A 45 -6.71 -16.87 -13.91
C PHE A 45 -8.16 -16.55 -13.51
N PHE A 46 -8.47 -16.58 -12.21
CA PHE A 46 -9.80 -16.24 -11.70
C PHE A 46 -10.20 -14.79 -12.01
N LEU A 47 -9.27 -13.83 -11.89
CA LEU A 47 -9.53 -12.44 -12.26
C LEU A 47 -9.83 -12.28 -13.75
N LYS A 48 -9.09 -12.99 -14.63
CA LYS A 48 -9.35 -12.98 -16.08
C LYS A 48 -10.70 -13.55 -16.45
N LEU A 49 -11.16 -14.56 -15.72
CA LEU A 49 -12.49 -15.15 -15.88
C LEU A 49 -13.62 -14.34 -15.22
N GLY A 50 -13.30 -13.22 -14.55
CA GLY A 50 -14.30 -12.37 -13.90
C GLY A 50 -14.86 -12.93 -12.59
N PHE A 51 -14.22 -13.94 -11.98
CA PHE A 51 -14.67 -14.46 -10.70
C PHE A 51 -14.56 -13.39 -9.60
N PRO A 52 -15.55 -13.29 -8.69
CA PRO A 52 -15.60 -12.25 -7.66
C PRO A 52 -14.67 -12.56 -6.48
N ILE A 53 -13.37 -12.79 -6.71
CA ILE A 53 -12.39 -13.10 -5.65
C ILE A 53 -11.82 -11.84 -4.96
N LYS A 54 -12.27 -10.64 -5.35
CA LYS A 54 -11.79 -9.37 -4.80
C LYS A 54 -11.99 -9.26 -3.29
N TRP A 55 -13.09 -9.81 -2.75
CA TRP A 55 -13.35 -9.80 -1.30
C TRP A 55 -12.29 -10.60 -0.54
N LEU A 56 -11.83 -11.73 -1.11
CA LEU A 56 -10.81 -12.57 -0.50
C LEU A 56 -9.44 -11.87 -0.50
N LEU A 57 -9.09 -11.21 -1.60
CA LEU A 57 -7.87 -10.39 -1.68
C LEU A 57 -7.91 -9.22 -0.69
N LYS A 58 -9.06 -8.55 -0.58
CA LYS A 58 -9.30 -7.46 0.38
C LYS A 58 -9.10 -7.95 1.82
N ALA A 59 -9.70 -9.10 2.14
CA ALA A 59 -9.62 -9.73 3.45
C ALA A 59 -8.30 -10.46 3.72
N THR A 60 -7.28 -10.40 2.87
CA THR A 60 -5.99 -11.06 3.12
C THR A 60 -4.83 -10.09 2.89
N ILE A 61 -4.31 -10.05 1.66
CA ILE A 61 -3.11 -9.29 1.29
C ILE A 61 -3.33 -7.79 1.51
N TYR A 62 -4.49 -7.26 1.08
CA TYR A 62 -4.75 -5.83 1.19
C TYR A 62 -4.89 -5.37 2.64
N GLU A 63 -5.55 -6.12 3.53
CA GLU A 63 -5.61 -5.76 4.96
C GLU A 63 -4.22 -5.70 5.62
N GLN A 64 -3.28 -6.53 5.15
CA GLN A 64 -1.92 -6.54 5.70
C GLN A 64 -1.05 -5.41 5.16
N PHE A 65 -1.11 -5.14 3.86
CA PHE A 65 -0.14 -4.29 3.15
C PHE A 65 -0.70 -2.93 2.72
N CYS A 66 -2.02 -2.74 2.75
CA CYS A 66 -2.67 -1.49 2.35
C CYS A 66 -3.45 -0.88 3.53
N GLY A 67 -3.50 0.45 3.58
CA GLY A 67 -4.36 1.17 4.55
C GLY A 67 -5.85 1.06 4.24
N GLY A 68 -6.21 0.69 3.01
CA GLY A 68 -7.56 0.58 2.48
C GLY A 68 -7.52 0.47 0.94
N VAL A 69 -8.63 0.12 0.30
CA VAL A 69 -8.73 0.17 -1.19
C VAL A 69 -9.23 1.53 -1.70
N SER A 70 -9.69 2.38 -0.78
CA SER A 70 -10.06 3.76 -1.04
C SER A 70 -9.46 4.67 0.03
N ILE A 71 -9.42 5.97 -0.27
CA ILE A 71 -9.02 7.00 0.69
C ILE A 71 -9.95 6.99 1.92
N SER A 72 -11.26 6.81 1.72
CA SER A 72 -12.23 6.78 2.81
C SER A 72 -11.98 5.61 3.77
N GLU A 73 -11.56 4.45 3.26
CA GLU A 73 -11.20 3.30 4.09
C GLU A 73 -9.93 3.55 4.91
N CYS A 74 -8.99 4.37 4.42
CA CYS A 74 -7.79 4.72 5.15
C CYS A 74 -8.08 5.61 6.37
N SER A 75 -9.16 6.39 6.36
CA SER A 75 -9.49 7.37 7.42
C SER A 75 -9.56 6.77 8.81
N ASP A 76 -10.12 5.56 8.94
CA ASP A 76 -10.22 4.88 10.23
C ASP A 76 -8.86 4.47 10.78
N ILE A 77 -7.96 4.00 9.91
CA ILE A 77 -6.61 3.63 10.29
C ILE A 77 -5.82 4.87 10.69
N ILE A 78 -5.92 5.95 9.91
CA ILE A 78 -5.27 7.24 10.19
C ILE A 78 -5.67 7.75 11.57
N LYS A 79 -6.98 7.74 11.89
CA LYS A 79 -7.49 8.17 13.20
C LYS A 79 -6.95 7.31 14.35
N ARG A 80 -6.89 5.99 14.18
CA ARG A 80 -6.32 5.09 15.21
C ARG A 80 -4.82 5.33 15.43
N MET A 81 -4.06 5.53 14.35
CA MET A 81 -2.62 5.84 14.42
C MET A 81 -2.40 7.18 15.13
N LYS A 82 -3.19 8.20 14.78
CA LYS A 82 -3.13 9.53 15.41
C LYS A 82 -3.41 9.50 16.92
N LYS A 83 -4.33 8.65 17.39
CA LYS A 83 -4.57 8.43 18.84
C LYS A 83 -3.32 7.91 19.59
N LYS A 84 -2.35 7.33 18.88
CA LYS A 84 -1.06 6.89 19.43
C LYS A 84 0.08 7.85 19.11
N ASN A 85 -0.25 9.07 18.69
CA ASN A 85 0.71 10.08 18.23
C ASN A 85 1.59 9.61 17.05
N VAL A 86 1.06 8.71 16.22
CA VAL A 86 1.70 8.23 14.99
C VAL A 86 0.99 8.84 13.78
N PHE A 87 1.71 9.66 13.03
CA PHE A 87 1.18 10.28 11.82
C PHE A 87 1.23 9.32 10.63
N SER A 88 0.29 9.48 9.70
CA SER A 88 0.17 8.64 8.51
C SER A 88 0.37 9.48 7.25
N ILE A 89 0.87 8.85 6.19
CA ILE A 89 0.94 9.42 4.84
C ILE A 89 0.12 8.55 3.89
N LEU A 90 -0.55 9.19 2.92
CA LEU A 90 -1.24 8.47 1.85
C LEU A 90 -0.29 8.33 0.66
N ASP A 91 0.13 7.09 0.38
CA ASP A 91 0.86 6.75 -0.85
C ASP A 91 -0.11 6.14 -1.87
N TYR A 92 -0.27 6.81 -3.00
CA TYR A 92 -0.91 6.20 -4.16
C TYR A 92 0.13 5.37 -4.90
N SER A 93 0.20 4.09 -4.55
CA SER A 93 1.30 3.19 -4.94
C SER A 93 1.24 2.68 -6.39
N ILE A 94 0.77 3.51 -7.33
CA ILE A 94 0.79 3.18 -8.77
C ILE A 94 2.15 3.56 -9.39
N GLU A 95 2.65 2.70 -10.26
CA GLU A 95 3.94 2.87 -10.95
C GLU A 95 3.89 2.28 -12.36
N SER A 96 4.89 2.64 -13.18
CA SER A 96 5.12 2.03 -14.50
C SER A 96 3.93 2.16 -15.46
N LEU A 97 3.19 3.27 -15.35
CA LEU A 97 2.13 3.62 -16.28
C LEU A 97 2.72 3.86 -17.68
N GLN A 98 1.94 3.54 -18.72
CA GLN A 98 2.44 3.51 -20.11
C GLN A 98 1.72 4.45 -21.06
N ASN A 99 0.59 5.04 -20.67
CA ASN A 99 -0.20 5.93 -21.52
C ASN A 99 -0.56 7.23 -20.79
N GLU A 100 -0.79 8.28 -21.58
CA GLU A 100 -1.09 9.63 -21.09
C GLU A 100 -2.33 9.66 -20.19
N LYS A 101 -3.39 8.93 -20.56
CA LYS A 101 -4.61 8.86 -19.75
C LYS A 101 -4.34 8.35 -18.33
N ASP A 102 -3.49 7.34 -18.18
CA ASP A 102 -3.13 6.82 -16.87
C ASP A 102 -2.28 7.84 -16.07
N PHE A 103 -1.38 8.57 -16.72
CA PHE A 103 -0.62 9.64 -16.09
C PHE A 103 -1.54 10.77 -15.59
N ASP A 104 -2.50 11.21 -16.42
CA ASP A 104 -3.51 12.21 -16.05
C ASP A 104 -4.36 11.74 -14.86
N ASN A 105 -4.81 10.48 -14.88
CA ASN A 105 -5.55 9.89 -13.76
C ASN A 105 -4.73 9.88 -12.47
N ALA A 106 -3.43 9.53 -12.56
CA ALA A 106 -2.53 9.53 -11.41
C ALA A 106 -2.24 10.95 -10.90
N PHE A 107 -2.14 11.94 -11.79
CA PHE A 107 -2.01 13.34 -11.45
C PHE A 107 -3.22 13.84 -10.66
N GLU A 108 -4.45 13.64 -11.18
CA GLU A 108 -5.68 14.02 -10.50
C GLU A 108 -5.85 13.34 -9.14
N LYS A 109 -5.53 12.04 -9.08
CA LYS A 109 -5.54 11.30 -7.82
C LYS A 109 -4.55 11.90 -6.83
N LYS A 110 -3.39 12.35 -7.31
CA LYS A 110 -2.36 12.92 -6.44
C LYS A 110 -2.73 14.31 -5.93
N LEU A 111 -3.33 15.16 -6.77
CA LEU A 111 -3.90 16.44 -6.33
C LEU A 111 -4.96 16.23 -5.23
N THR A 112 -5.83 15.23 -5.42
CA THR A 112 -6.83 14.85 -4.42
C THR A 112 -6.17 14.46 -3.09
N ILE A 113 -5.11 13.64 -3.13
CA ILE A 113 -4.37 13.23 -1.94
C ILE A 113 -3.71 14.41 -1.24
N ILE A 114 -3.09 15.35 -1.98
CA ILE A 114 -2.46 16.54 -1.39
C ILE A 114 -3.48 17.37 -0.61
N LYS A 115 -4.66 17.62 -1.20
CA LYS A 115 -5.74 18.36 -0.54
C LYS A 115 -6.17 17.68 0.76
N LEU A 116 -6.40 16.37 0.71
CA LEU A 116 -6.79 15.58 1.89
C LEU A 116 -5.68 15.51 2.95
N SER A 117 -4.43 15.45 2.53
CA SER A 117 -3.28 15.48 3.44
C SER A 117 -3.25 16.77 4.27
N GLN A 118 -3.58 17.90 3.66
CA GLN A 118 -3.71 19.19 4.36
C GLN A 118 -4.86 19.18 5.37
N GLU A 119 -6.01 18.59 5.02
CA GLU A 119 -7.19 18.51 5.90
C GLU A 119 -7.03 17.55 7.09
N ASN A 120 -6.07 16.62 7.03
CA ASN A 120 -5.90 15.54 8.03
C ASN A 120 -4.56 15.61 8.78
N ASP A 121 -3.89 16.77 8.80
CA ASP A 121 -2.58 17.00 9.42
C ASP A 121 -1.53 15.94 9.04
N MET A 122 -1.51 15.51 7.78
CA MET A 122 -0.47 14.62 7.31
C MET A 122 0.83 15.41 7.12
N PRO A 123 1.98 14.90 7.56
CA PRO A 123 3.21 15.69 7.65
C PRO A 123 3.79 16.03 6.28
N PHE A 124 3.59 15.17 5.28
CA PHE A 124 4.04 15.38 3.91
C PHE A 124 3.29 14.45 2.95
N SER A 125 3.32 14.78 1.66
CA SER A 125 2.83 13.92 0.58
C SER A 125 4.00 13.34 -0.21
N VAL A 126 3.84 12.10 -0.68
CA VAL A 126 4.88 11.38 -1.44
C VAL A 126 4.39 11.07 -2.84
N PHE A 127 5.23 11.21 -3.87
CA PHE A 127 4.89 10.78 -5.24
C PHE A 127 6.06 10.07 -5.90
N LYS A 128 5.74 9.32 -6.95
CA LYS A 128 6.71 8.60 -7.76
C LYS A 128 6.72 9.24 -9.14
N PRO A 129 7.86 9.79 -9.62
CA PRO A 129 7.88 10.46 -10.92
C PRO A 129 7.37 9.58 -12.08
N THR A 130 7.60 8.28 -12.01
CA THR A 130 7.12 7.29 -12.99
C THR A 130 5.60 7.07 -12.98
N SER A 131 4.88 7.60 -12.00
CA SER A 131 3.41 7.65 -12.01
C SER A 131 2.87 8.86 -12.78
N LEU A 132 3.70 9.85 -13.10
CA LEU A 132 3.29 11.10 -13.77
C LEU A 132 3.93 11.25 -15.16
N GLY A 133 4.74 10.29 -15.59
CA GLY A 133 5.37 10.35 -16.89
C GLY A 133 6.14 9.09 -17.24
N SER A 134 6.45 8.96 -18.53
CA SER A 134 7.10 7.77 -19.08
C SER A 134 8.48 7.55 -18.45
N TYR A 135 8.66 6.35 -17.89
CA TYR A 135 9.96 5.90 -17.39
C TYR A 135 11.07 6.02 -18.45
N LYS A 136 10.76 5.78 -19.73
CA LYS A 136 11.75 5.89 -20.83
C LYS A 136 12.27 7.33 -20.97
N LEU A 137 11.41 8.33 -20.82
CA LEU A 137 11.77 9.75 -20.91
C LEU A 137 12.55 10.18 -19.67
N LEU A 138 12.06 9.84 -18.47
CA LEU A 138 12.75 10.10 -17.21
C LEU A 138 14.14 9.47 -17.17
N ARG A 139 14.31 8.28 -17.74
CA ARG A 139 15.64 7.64 -17.85
C ARG A 139 16.55 8.36 -18.84
N LYS A 140 16.01 8.91 -19.93
CA LYS A 140 16.80 9.61 -20.96
C LYS A 140 17.34 10.95 -20.46
N SER A 141 16.59 11.66 -19.61
CA SER A 141 17.03 12.92 -18.98
C SER A 141 18.12 12.73 -17.92
N HIS A 142 18.35 11.50 -17.47
CA HIS A 142 19.50 11.15 -16.62
C HIS A 142 20.69 10.68 -17.47
N PRO A 143 21.73 11.50 -17.68
CA PRO A 143 22.96 11.01 -18.31
C PRO A 143 23.55 9.92 -17.43
N LYS A 144 23.72 8.72 -17.99
CA LYS A 144 24.37 7.60 -17.29
C LYS A 144 25.79 8.03 -16.86
N LYS A 145 25.96 8.35 -15.58
CA LYS A 145 27.24 8.32 -14.88
C LYS A 145 27.14 7.28 -13.77
N PHE A 146 27.33 6.01 -14.14
CA PHE A 146 27.80 4.94 -13.27
C PHE A 146 28.59 3.98 -14.14
#